data_AF-G5AGG1-F1
#
_entry.id   AF-G5AGG1-F1
#
_cell.length_a   1.000
_cell.length_b   1.000
_cell.length_c   1.000
_cell.angle_alpha   90.00
_cell.angle_beta   90.00
_cell.angle_gamma   90.00
#
_symmetry.space_group_name_H-M   'P 1'
#
loop_
_entity.id
_entity.type
_entity.pdbx_description
1 polymer ?
#
loop_
_entity_poly.entity_id
_entity_poly.type
_entity_poly.pdbx_seq_one_letter_code
_entity_poly.pdbx_strand_id
1 'polypeptide(L)'
;MIHPFSRVCRFIRKVCDPLLIAWERVQVSRHGVYTSRRARALERYVHSKSLVRVLAVCLLTPLPVLAFVLVQELVPLEPPAAGWRANYRWLIRSAVIFMVLTLSYIQQGVIFLAPLKVSSWQALAITLFTTGAYFGVLVGISAAWVFPIPFASVLTMGIFTCLFFGFFVAVIGWEAIASTPRLSAHARILKSVLVVETIL
;
A
#
# COMPACT_ATOMS: atom_id res chain seq x y z
N MET A 1 -13.01 -44.36 28.01
CA MET A 1 -11.93 -44.02 27.05
C MET A 1 -12.21 -42.63 26.47
N ILE A 2 -11.41 -41.63 26.81
CA ILE A 2 -11.57 -40.25 26.32
C ILE A 2 -10.81 -40.15 25.00
N HIS A 3 -11.53 -40.00 23.88
CA HIS A 3 -10.94 -39.97 22.54
C HIS A 3 -9.88 -38.85 22.40
N PRO A 4 -8.67 -39.15 21.88
CA PRO A 4 -7.57 -38.18 21.71
C PRO A 4 -7.92 -37.02 20.76
N PHE A 5 -8.88 -37.23 19.85
CA PHE A 5 -9.40 -36.23 18.93
C PHE A 5 -9.99 -34.99 19.65
N SER A 6 -10.59 -35.18 20.84
CA SER A 6 -11.19 -34.10 21.64
C SER A 6 -10.16 -33.17 22.31
N ARG A 7 -8.92 -33.63 22.50
CA ARG A 7 -7.84 -32.80 23.07
C ARG A 7 -7.18 -31.97 21.99
N VAL A 8 -6.96 -32.56 20.81
CA VAL A 8 -6.41 -31.85 19.65
C VAL A 8 -7.36 -30.74 19.19
N CYS A 9 -8.66 -31.01 19.05
CA CYS A 9 -9.64 -29.96 18.71
C CYS A 9 -9.72 -28.84 19.75
N ARG A 10 -9.58 -29.16 21.06
CA ARG A 10 -9.55 -28.13 22.12
C ARG A 10 -8.28 -27.31 22.10
N PHE A 11 -7.14 -27.94 21.79
CA PHE A 11 -5.86 -27.25 21.68
C PHE A 11 -5.83 -26.33 20.45
N ILE A 12 -6.27 -26.83 19.30
CA ILE A 12 -6.41 -26.05 18.06
C ILE A 12 -7.33 -24.86 18.32
N ARG A 13 -8.52 -25.06 18.91
CA ARG A 13 -9.43 -23.95 19.22
C ARG A 13 -8.81 -22.93 20.19
N LYS A 14 -8.10 -23.37 21.24
CA LYS A 14 -7.40 -22.49 22.18
C LYS A 14 -6.33 -21.62 21.54
N VAL A 15 -5.68 -22.09 20.47
CA VAL A 15 -4.64 -21.35 19.75
C VAL A 15 -5.23 -20.52 18.62
N CYS A 16 -6.19 -21.06 17.88
CA CYS A 16 -6.84 -20.39 16.76
C CYS A 16 -7.75 -19.25 17.20
N ASP A 17 -8.48 -19.36 18.30
CA ASP A 17 -9.39 -18.29 18.77
C ASP A 17 -8.65 -16.98 19.08
N PRO A 18 -7.56 -16.94 19.88
CA PRO A 18 -6.84 -15.70 20.12
C PRO A 18 -6.13 -15.18 18.86
N LEU A 19 -5.67 -16.06 17.96
CA LEU A 19 -5.09 -15.66 16.67
C LEU A 19 -6.14 -15.06 15.73
N LEU A 20 -7.35 -15.64 15.69
CA LEU A 20 -8.50 -15.09 14.96
C LEU A 20 -8.90 -13.75 15.53
N ILE A 21 -9.00 -13.61 16.85
CA ILE A 21 -9.33 -12.34 17.50
C ILE A 21 -8.25 -11.29 17.23
N ALA A 22 -6.97 -11.66 17.28
CA ALA A 22 -5.87 -10.77 16.94
C ALA A 22 -5.91 -10.35 15.46
N TRP A 23 -6.14 -11.30 14.55
CA TRP A 23 -6.30 -11.06 13.12
C TRP A 23 -7.49 -10.16 12.81
N GLU A 24 -8.65 -10.43 13.40
CA GLU A 24 -9.86 -9.62 13.27
C GLU A 24 -9.66 -8.21 13.82
N ARG A 25 -8.86 -8.04 14.88
CA ARG A 25 -8.47 -6.73 15.42
C ARG A 25 -7.48 -5.98 14.53
N VAL A 26 -6.68 -6.69 13.74
CA VAL A 26 -5.75 -6.09 12.76
C VAL A 26 -6.46 -5.75 11.46
N GLN A 27 -7.59 -6.39 11.14
CA GLN A 27 -8.37 -6.07 9.95
C GLN A 27 -8.92 -4.64 10.00
N VAL A 28 -8.27 -3.77 9.23
CA VAL A 28 -8.68 -2.39 8.97
C VAL A 28 -10.10 -2.32 8.39
N SER A 29 -10.53 -3.35 7.65
CA SER A 29 -11.88 -3.45 7.06
C SER A 29 -13.01 -3.46 8.11
N ARG A 30 -12.77 -3.99 9.32
CA ARG A 30 -13.77 -4.04 10.41
C ARG A 30 -13.75 -2.80 11.31
N HIS A 31 -12.66 -2.05 11.29
CA HIS A 31 -12.54 -0.77 12.02
C HIS A 31 -13.07 0.41 11.20
N GLY A 32 -13.24 0.24 9.90
CA GLY A 32 -14.02 1.16 9.08
C GLY A 32 -15.49 1.01 9.42
N VAL A 33 -16.01 1.88 10.27
CA VAL A 33 -17.47 2.08 10.37
C VAL A 33 -17.93 2.56 8.99
N TYR A 34 -18.32 1.61 8.13
CA TYR A 34 -19.00 1.95 6.89
C TYR A 34 -20.26 2.69 7.32
N THR A 35 -20.24 4.01 7.16
CA THR A 35 -21.35 4.84 7.57
C THR A 35 -22.59 4.29 6.87
N SER A 36 -23.69 4.06 7.60
CA SER A 36 -24.97 3.60 7.04
C SER A 36 -25.38 4.40 5.79
N ARG A 37 -24.95 5.68 5.74
CA ARG A 37 -25.05 6.58 4.59
C ARG A 37 -24.37 6.06 3.30
N ARG A 38 -23.16 5.48 3.38
CA ARG A 38 -22.43 4.91 2.23
C ARG A 38 -23.08 3.61 1.74
N ALA A 39 -23.49 2.74 2.67
CA ALA A 39 -24.23 1.52 2.34
C ALA A 39 -25.56 1.84 1.63
N ARG A 40 -26.37 2.76 2.20
CA ARG A 40 -27.61 3.25 1.57
C ARG A 40 -27.38 4.01 0.27
N ALA A 41 -26.21 4.62 0.06
CA ALA A 41 -25.87 5.27 -1.20
C ALA A 41 -25.54 4.25 -2.29
N LEU A 42 -24.82 3.17 -1.94
CA LEU A 42 -24.55 2.06 -2.84
C LEU A 42 -25.83 1.31 -3.21
N GLU A 43 -26.68 1.00 -2.22
CA GLU A 43 -27.97 0.36 -2.43
C GLU A 43 -28.86 1.19 -3.37
N ARG A 44 -28.99 2.51 -3.12
CA ARG A 44 -29.70 3.40 -4.04
C ARG A 44 -29.06 3.47 -5.42
N TYR A 45 -27.75 3.42 -5.53
CA TYR A 45 -27.05 3.43 -6.82
C TYR A 45 -27.35 2.15 -7.62
N VAL A 46 -27.30 0.99 -6.98
CA VAL A 46 -27.62 -0.31 -7.60
C VAL A 46 -29.10 -0.38 -7.99
N HIS A 47 -29.99 0.14 -7.16
CA HIS A 47 -31.44 0.05 -7.40
C HIS A 47 -31.97 1.12 -8.39
N SER A 48 -31.26 2.25 -8.56
CA SER A 48 -31.69 3.36 -9.43
C SER A 48 -31.04 3.38 -10.81
N LYS A 49 -29.96 2.63 -11.03
CA LYS A 49 -29.20 2.64 -12.29
C LYS A 49 -29.32 1.31 -13.02
N SER A 50 -29.30 1.39 -14.35
CA SER A 50 -29.37 0.20 -15.21
C SER A 50 -28.19 -0.73 -14.94
N LEU A 51 -28.44 -2.04 -15.01
CA LEU A 51 -27.44 -3.09 -14.83
C LEU A 51 -26.26 -2.90 -15.81
N VAL A 52 -26.53 -2.39 -17.01
CA VAL A 52 -25.51 -2.01 -18.02
C VAL A 52 -24.50 -1.00 -17.46
N ARG A 53 -24.97 0.03 -16.75
CA ARG A 53 -24.07 1.04 -16.14
C ARG A 53 -23.21 0.42 -15.05
N VAL A 54 -23.76 -0.47 -14.23
CA VAL A 54 -23.03 -1.15 -13.17
C VAL A 54 -21.93 -2.04 -13.77
N LEU A 55 -22.29 -2.88 -14.75
CA LEU A 55 -21.32 -3.71 -15.46
C LEU A 55 -20.25 -2.88 -16.16
N ALA A 56 -20.65 -1.79 -16.84
CA ALA A 56 -19.70 -0.88 -17.48
C ALA A 56 -18.71 -0.27 -16.48
N VAL A 57 -19.16 0.17 -15.31
CA VAL A 57 -18.24 0.68 -14.27
C VAL A 57 -17.28 -0.42 -13.81
N CYS A 58 -17.77 -1.63 -13.53
CA CYS A 58 -16.93 -2.74 -13.09
C CYS A 58 -15.88 -3.14 -14.14
N LEU A 59 -16.23 -3.11 -15.43
CA LEU A 59 -15.34 -3.48 -16.53
C LEU A 59 -14.39 -2.36 -16.94
N LEU A 60 -14.86 -1.11 -16.97
CA LEU A 60 -14.08 0.04 -17.43
C LEU A 60 -13.12 0.58 -16.37
N THR A 61 -13.45 0.46 -15.07
CA THR A 61 -12.57 0.94 -13.98
C THR A 61 -11.17 0.29 -13.98
N PRO A 62 -11.00 -1.02 -14.23
CA PRO A 62 -9.67 -1.62 -14.30
C PRO A 62 -8.92 -1.35 -15.63
N LEU A 63 -9.59 -0.94 -16.70
CA LEU A 63 -8.93 -0.78 -18.01
C LEU A 63 -7.79 0.24 -18.02
N PRO A 64 -7.90 1.43 -17.38
CA PRO A 64 -6.80 2.40 -17.34
C PRO A 64 -5.53 1.83 -16.69
N VAL A 65 -5.67 1.11 -15.56
CA VAL A 65 -4.52 0.52 -14.89
C VAL A 65 -3.95 -0.66 -15.67
N LEU A 66 -4.81 -1.47 -16.31
CA LEU A 66 -4.36 -2.55 -17.19
C LEU A 66 -3.59 -2.01 -18.39
N ALA A 67 -4.12 -1.00 -19.06
CA ALA A 67 -3.44 -0.34 -20.18
C ALA A 67 -2.10 0.24 -19.76
N PHE A 68 -2.03 0.90 -18.59
CA PHE A 68 -0.79 1.41 -18.03
C PHE A 68 0.25 0.29 -17.79
N VAL A 69 -0.15 -0.82 -17.17
CA VAL A 69 0.74 -1.97 -16.94
C VAL A 69 1.22 -2.56 -18.26
N LEU A 70 0.33 -2.74 -19.24
CA LEU A 70 0.71 -3.24 -20.57
C LEU A 70 1.74 -2.34 -21.24
N VAL A 71 1.56 -1.01 -21.21
CA VAL A 71 2.53 -0.05 -21.75
C VAL A 71 3.90 -0.20 -21.07
N GLN A 72 3.94 -0.45 -19.76
CA GLN A 72 5.19 -0.69 -19.03
C GLN A 72 5.85 -2.03 -19.43
N GLU A 73 5.07 -3.05 -19.79
CA GLU A 73 5.60 -4.35 -20.26
C GLU A 73 6.12 -4.32 -21.71
N LEU A 74 5.75 -3.31 -22.50
CA LEU A 74 6.31 -3.13 -23.84
C LEU A 74 7.77 -2.67 -23.83
N VAL A 75 8.30 -2.21 -22.69
CA VAL A 75 9.69 -1.79 -22.55
C VAL A 75 10.59 -3.03 -22.43
N PRO A 76 11.47 -3.31 -23.41
CA PRO A 76 12.29 -4.51 -23.36
C PRO A 76 13.33 -4.39 -22.23
N LEU A 77 13.55 -5.52 -21.56
CA LEU A 77 14.54 -5.66 -20.50
C LEU A 77 15.74 -6.48 -20.98
N GLU A 78 16.92 -6.13 -20.48
CA GLU A 78 18.14 -6.89 -20.73
C GLU A 78 18.19 -8.14 -19.85
N PRO A 79 19.01 -9.14 -20.20
CA PRO A 79 19.25 -10.27 -19.33
C PRO A 79 19.68 -9.78 -17.92
N PRO A 80 19.13 -10.33 -16.83
CA PRO A 80 19.48 -9.89 -15.48
C PRO A 80 20.99 -10.05 -15.16
N ALA A 81 21.64 -11.02 -15.80
CA ALA A 81 23.08 -11.25 -15.70
C ALA A 81 23.94 -10.08 -16.23
N ALA A 82 23.38 -9.20 -17.08
CA ALA A 82 24.05 -7.99 -17.55
C ALA A 82 24.19 -6.90 -16.47
N GLY A 83 23.60 -7.13 -15.29
CA GLY A 83 23.69 -6.24 -14.13
C GLY A 83 22.78 -5.02 -14.21
N TRP A 84 22.79 -4.23 -13.13
CA TRP A 84 21.85 -3.12 -12.95
C TRP A 84 22.06 -1.98 -13.96
N ARG A 85 23.29 -1.75 -14.42
CA ARG A 85 23.62 -0.68 -15.38
C ARG A 85 23.02 -0.93 -16.76
N ALA A 86 23.11 -2.17 -17.25
CA ALA A 86 22.46 -2.57 -18.50
C ALA A 86 20.92 -2.53 -18.37
N ASN A 87 20.42 -2.77 -17.16
CA ASN A 87 19.00 -2.79 -16.83
C ASN A 87 18.43 -1.44 -16.36
N TYR A 88 18.95 -0.30 -16.84
CA TYR A 88 18.41 1.03 -16.49
C TYR A 88 16.93 1.20 -16.89
N ARG A 89 16.45 0.47 -17.91
CA ARG A 89 15.05 0.47 -18.33
C ARG A 89 14.12 -0.11 -17.26
N TRP A 90 14.57 -1.15 -16.56
CA TRP A 90 13.88 -1.68 -15.39
C TRP A 90 13.75 -0.64 -14.29
N LEU A 91 14.80 0.17 -14.08
CA LEU A 91 14.82 1.24 -13.09
C LEU A 91 13.76 2.31 -13.41
N ILE A 92 13.71 2.78 -14.65
CA ILE A 92 12.76 3.80 -15.11
C ILE A 92 11.31 3.30 -14.97
N ARG A 93 11.03 2.09 -15.48
CA ARG A 93 9.70 1.47 -15.39
C ARG A 93 9.24 1.33 -13.94
N SER A 94 10.11 0.79 -13.09
CA SER A 94 9.81 0.59 -11.68
C SER A 94 9.61 1.94 -10.97
N ALA A 95 10.41 2.97 -11.29
CA ALA A 95 10.24 4.31 -10.75
C ALA A 95 8.85 4.87 -11.06
N VAL A 96 8.39 4.79 -12.30
CA VAL A 96 7.06 5.28 -12.69
C VAL A 96 5.95 4.55 -11.92
N ILE A 97 6.05 3.23 -11.76
CA ILE A 97 5.07 2.44 -10.99
C ILE A 97 5.03 2.92 -9.53
N PHE A 98 6.18 3.09 -8.89
CA PHE A 98 6.27 3.54 -7.51
C PHE A 98 5.85 5.01 -7.34
N MET A 99 5.98 5.86 -8.36
CA MET A 99 5.43 7.22 -8.34
C MET A 99 3.91 7.18 -8.31
N VAL A 100 3.28 6.36 -9.15
CA VAL A 100 1.82 6.15 -9.14
C VAL A 100 1.35 5.56 -7.80
N LEU A 101 2.12 4.61 -7.24
CA LEU A 101 1.86 4.04 -5.92
C LEU A 101 1.89 5.11 -4.82
N THR A 102 2.91 5.97 -4.82
CA THR A 102 3.08 7.03 -3.82
C THR A 102 1.92 8.04 -3.90
N LEU A 103 1.54 8.47 -5.10
CA LEU A 103 0.38 9.35 -5.31
C LEU A 103 -0.92 8.70 -4.81
N SER A 104 -1.07 7.40 -5.05
CA SER A 104 -2.22 6.63 -4.55
C SER A 104 -2.26 6.59 -3.02
N TYR A 105 -1.10 6.43 -2.35
CA TYR A 105 -1.01 6.49 -0.89
C TYR A 105 -1.36 7.87 -0.34
N ILE A 106 -0.87 8.94 -0.95
CA ILE A 106 -1.22 10.31 -0.56
C ILE A 106 -2.74 10.52 -0.69
N GLN A 107 -3.33 10.12 -1.83
CA GLN A 107 -4.77 10.23 -2.06
C GLN A 107 -5.59 9.42 -1.04
N GLN A 108 -5.18 8.18 -0.76
CA GLN A 108 -5.82 7.36 0.28
C GLN A 108 -5.69 8.00 1.67
N GLY A 109 -4.52 8.56 2.00
CA GLY A 109 -4.30 9.29 3.25
C GLY A 109 -5.27 10.46 3.43
N VAL A 110 -5.40 11.29 2.39
CA VAL A 110 -6.30 12.46 2.38
C VAL A 110 -7.77 12.05 2.48
N ILE A 111 -8.18 10.96 1.83
CA ILE A 111 -9.58 10.51 1.81
C ILE A 111 -9.97 9.78 3.10
N PHE A 112 -9.08 8.91 3.62
CA PHE A 112 -9.44 7.94 4.65
C PHE A 112 -8.86 8.25 6.03
N LEU A 113 -7.63 8.78 6.15
CA LEU A 113 -6.93 8.87 7.43
C LEU A 113 -7.01 10.25 8.07
N ALA A 114 -6.95 11.30 7.26
CA ALA A 114 -6.99 12.66 7.76
C ALA A 114 -7.47 13.58 6.63
N PRO A 115 -8.42 14.48 6.86
CA PRO A 115 -8.78 15.53 5.90
C PRO A 115 -7.67 16.59 5.82
N LEU A 116 -6.42 16.15 5.66
CA LEU A 116 -5.27 16.99 5.38
C LEU A 116 -5.42 17.53 3.96
N LYS A 117 -5.24 18.83 3.79
CA LYS A 117 -5.16 19.45 2.47
C LYS A 117 -3.72 19.35 2.00
N VAL A 118 -3.43 18.34 1.17
CA VAL A 118 -2.14 18.22 0.49
C VAL A 118 -2.25 18.93 -0.86
N SER A 119 -1.41 19.93 -1.10
CA SER A 119 -1.37 20.61 -2.40
C SER A 119 -0.75 19.72 -3.47
N SER A 120 -1.06 19.96 -4.76
CA SER A 120 -0.47 19.19 -5.87
C SER A 120 1.06 19.28 -5.89
N TRP A 121 1.62 20.43 -5.51
CA TRP A 121 3.07 20.62 -5.40
C TRP A 121 3.68 19.82 -4.26
N GLN A 122 3.02 19.78 -3.10
CA GLN A 122 3.47 18.95 -1.98
C GLN A 122 3.39 17.46 -2.34
N ALA A 123 2.31 17.03 -2.99
CA ALA A 123 2.17 15.65 -3.45
C ALA A 123 3.26 15.26 -4.46
N LEU A 124 3.57 16.16 -5.41
CA LEU A 124 4.63 15.95 -6.38
C LEU A 124 6.01 15.86 -5.69
N ALA A 125 6.30 16.78 -4.76
CA ALA A 125 7.55 16.78 -4.01
C ALA A 125 7.75 15.49 -3.21
N ILE A 126 6.74 15.07 -2.43
CA ILE A 126 6.77 13.82 -1.66
C ILE A 126 7.01 12.63 -2.59
N THR A 127 6.32 12.60 -3.73
CA THR A 127 6.46 11.52 -4.72
C THR A 127 7.86 11.45 -5.29
N LEU A 128 8.42 12.57 -5.75
CA LEU A 128 9.75 12.62 -6.36
C LEU A 128 10.85 12.27 -5.35
N PHE A 129 10.79 12.83 -4.14
CA PHE A 129 11.80 12.55 -3.12
C PHE A 129 11.75 11.10 -2.62
N THR A 130 10.55 10.58 -2.35
CA THR A 130 10.37 9.20 -1.89
C THR A 130 10.88 8.21 -2.92
N THR A 131 10.43 8.34 -4.17
CA THR A 131 10.82 7.41 -5.24
C THR A 131 12.28 7.56 -5.63
N GLY A 132 12.79 8.79 -5.76
CA GLY A 132 14.20 9.04 -6.04
C GLY A 132 15.13 8.45 -4.99
N ALA A 133 14.85 8.69 -3.70
CA ALA A 133 15.63 8.12 -2.61
C ALA A 133 15.56 6.59 -2.59
N TYR A 134 14.36 6.02 -2.75
CA TYR A 134 14.14 4.58 -2.76
C TYR A 134 14.94 3.89 -3.88
N PHE A 135 14.86 4.39 -5.11
CA PHE A 135 15.64 3.83 -6.22
C PHE A 135 17.14 4.09 -6.12
N GLY A 136 17.56 5.19 -5.48
CA GLY A 136 18.94 5.39 -5.08
C GLY A 136 19.45 4.28 -4.15
N VAL A 137 18.66 3.90 -3.15
CA VAL A 137 18.96 2.77 -2.26
C VAL A 137 19.02 1.45 -3.04
N LEU A 138 18.06 1.17 -3.93
CA LEU A 138 18.05 -0.06 -4.73
C LEU A 138 19.27 -0.17 -5.65
N VAL A 139 19.68 0.94 -6.27
CA VAL A 139 20.92 0.99 -7.07
C VAL A 139 22.14 0.75 -6.18
N GLY A 140 22.18 1.35 -4.99
CA GLY A 140 23.23 1.12 -4.01
C GLY A 140 23.36 -0.36 -3.60
N ILE A 141 22.24 -1.00 -3.26
CA ILE A 141 22.21 -2.44 -2.92
C ILE A 141 22.63 -3.28 -4.13
N SER A 142 22.13 -2.96 -5.32
CA SER A 142 22.47 -3.68 -6.55
C SER A 142 23.94 -3.55 -6.95
N ALA A 143 24.56 -2.41 -6.63
CA ALA A 143 25.98 -2.16 -6.87
C ALA A 143 26.88 -2.83 -5.81
N ALA A 144 26.41 -2.93 -4.57
CA ALA A 144 27.18 -3.48 -3.46
C ALA A 144 27.02 -4.99 -3.25
N TRP A 145 25.90 -5.58 -3.68
CA TRP A 145 25.56 -6.97 -3.37
C TRP A 145 25.26 -7.82 -4.60
N VAL A 146 24.05 -7.71 -5.16
CA VAL A 146 23.61 -8.54 -6.28
C VAL A 146 22.47 -7.87 -7.04
N PHE A 147 22.44 -8.09 -8.36
CA PHE A 147 21.33 -7.72 -9.22
C PHE A 147 20.82 -8.96 -9.98
N PRO A 148 19.49 -9.18 -10.06
CA PRO A 148 18.43 -8.45 -9.38
C PRO A 148 18.41 -8.77 -7.88
N ILE A 149 17.90 -7.84 -7.07
CA ILE A 149 17.80 -8.02 -5.61
C ILE A 149 16.81 -9.17 -5.31
N PRO A 150 17.23 -10.25 -4.62
CA PRO A 150 16.33 -11.34 -4.26
C PRO A 150 15.21 -10.82 -3.36
N PHE A 151 13.96 -11.21 -3.63
CA PHE A 151 12.79 -10.78 -2.84
C PHE A 151 12.70 -9.24 -2.65
N ALA A 152 13.10 -8.46 -3.67
CA ALA A 152 13.18 -7.01 -3.60
C ALA A 152 11.92 -6.35 -3.00
N SER A 153 10.73 -6.82 -3.38
CA SER A 153 9.45 -6.30 -2.87
C SER A 153 9.30 -6.49 -1.35
N VAL A 154 9.77 -7.61 -0.79
CA VAL A 154 9.68 -7.89 0.65
C VAL A 154 10.75 -7.11 1.39
N LEU A 155 12.02 -7.27 0.98
CA LEU A 155 13.17 -6.70 1.68
C LEU A 155 13.20 -5.17 1.70
N THR A 156 12.55 -4.54 0.72
CA THR A 156 12.65 -3.09 0.52
C THR A 156 11.34 -2.35 0.79
N MET A 157 10.26 -3.07 1.13
CA MET A 157 8.97 -2.46 1.50
C MET A 157 9.14 -1.54 2.70
N GLY A 158 9.76 -2.03 3.78
CA GLY A 158 10.01 -1.23 4.98
C GLY A 158 10.84 0.03 4.69
N ILE A 159 11.83 -0.07 3.79
CA ILE A 159 12.63 1.09 3.35
C ILE A 159 11.74 2.11 2.65
N PHE A 160 10.92 1.67 1.69
CA PHE A 160 10.00 2.54 0.97
C PHE A 160 9.02 3.24 1.91
N THR A 161 8.41 2.49 2.84
CA THR A 161 7.48 3.03 3.83
C THR A 161 8.14 4.09 4.73
N CYS A 162 9.34 3.81 5.24
CA CYS A 162 10.10 4.76 6.05
C CYS A 162 10.42 6.05 5.29
N LEU A 163 10.88 5.94 4.04
CA LEU A 163 11.14 7.09 3.18
C LEU A 163 9.87 7.90 2.90
N PHE A 164 8.76 7.21 2.57
CA PHE A 164 7.48 7.83 2.31
C PHE A 164 7.01 8.67 3.51
N PHE A 165 6.96 8.08 4.71
CA PHE A 165 6.54 8.80 5.91
C PHE A 165 7.51 9.91 6.28
N GLY A 166 8.82 9.68 6.13
CA GLY A 166 9.85 10.69 6.36
C GLY A 166 9.65 11.93 5.50
N PHE A 167 9.53 11.76 4.18
CA PHE A 167 9.29 12.89 3.26
C PHE A 167 7.89 13.48 3.41
N PHE A 168 6.88 12.67 3.71
CA PHE A 168 5.55 13.17 4.00
C PHE A 168 5.55 14.12 5.20
N VAL A 169 6.19 13.73 6.31
CA VAL A 169 6.33 14.59 7.49
C VAL A 169 7.20 15.80 7.18
N ALA A 170 8.29 15.64 6.43
CA ALA A 170 9.17 16.75 6.07
C ALA A 170 8.48 17.83 5.22
N VAL A 171 7.61 17.43 4.27
CA VAL A 171 6.94 18.35 3.35
C VAL A 171 5.65 18.96 3.93
N ILE A 172 4.89 18.17 4.70
CA ILE A 172 3.62 18.64 5.30
C ILE A 172 3.86 19.35 6.64
N GLY A 173 4.94 18.99 7.35
CA GLY A 173 5.25 19.48 8.68
C GLY A 173 4.60 18.63 9.78
N TRP A 174 5.37 18.34 10.82
CA TRP A 174 4.91 17.55 11.97
C TRP A 174 3.74 18.24 12.70
N GLU A 175 3.74 19.56 12.80
CA GLU A 175 2.69 20.31 13.51
C GLU A 175 1.33 20.18 12.83
N ALA A 176 1.27 20.27 11.50
CA ALA A 176 0.03 20.09 10.73
C ALA A 176 -0.54 18.66 10.84
N ILE A 177 0.36 17.69 10.98
CA ILE A 177 0.04 16.27 11.16
C ILE A 177 -0.49 16.04 12.59
N ALA A 178 0.21 16.56 13.60
CA ALA A 178 -0.14 16.40 15.01
C ALA A 178 -1.43 17.15 15.38
N SER A 179 -1.72 18.29 14.76
CA SER A 179 -2.93 19.08 14.99
C SER A 179 -4.20 18.43 14.41
N THR A 180 -4.09 17.34 13.65
CA THR A 180 -5.24 16.67 13.02
C THR A 180 -5.84 15.59 13.94
N PRO A 181 -7.02 15.80 14.55
CA PRO A 181 -7.54 14.94 15.63
C PRO A 181 -7.84 13.49 15.22
N ARG A 182 -8.10 13.25 13.93
CA ARG A 182 -8.32 11.89 13.41
C ARG A 182 -7.03 11.12 13.19
N LEU A 183 -5.93 11.80 12.87
CA LEU A 183 -4.66 11.14 12.62
C LEU A 183 -4.05 10.62 13.92
N SER A 184 -4.19 11.34 15.03
CA SER A 184 -3.78 10.86 16.36
C SER A 184 -4.59 9.65 16.82
N ALA A 185 -5.89 9.58 16.49
CA ALA A 185 -6.74 8.41 16.76
C ALA A 185 -6.33 7.18 15.93
N HIS A 186 -5.92 7.38 14.68
CA HIS A 186 -5.44 6.33 13.77
C HIS A 186 -3.91 6.08 13.83
N ALA A 187 -3.16 6.88 14.60
CA ALA A 187 -1.71 6.77 14.74
C ALA A 187 -1.29 5.40 15.29
N ARG A 188 -2.14 4.76 16.11
CA ARG A 188 -1.92 3.37 16.57
C ARG A 188 -1.95 2.37 15.41
N ILE A 189 -2.86 2.55 14.44
CA ILE A 189 -2.97 1.69 13.26
C ILE A 189 -1.76 1.92 12.35
N LEU A 190 -1.41 3.20 12.10
CA LEU A 190 -0.23 3.55 11.31
C LEU A 190 1.05 2.97 11.92
N LYS A 191 1.21 3.13 13.24
CA LYS A 191 2.34 2.57 13.99
C LYS A 191 2.34 1.05 13.94
N SER A 192 1.19 0.38 14.04
CA SER A 192 1.12 -1.08 13.89
C SER A 192 1.46 -1.55 12.48
N VAL A 193 1.03 -0.81 11.45
CA VAL A 193 1.37 -1.13 10.05
C VAL A 193 2.88 -0.96 9.84
N LEU A 194 3.46 0.16 10.28
CA LEU A 194 4.92 0.38 10.25
C LEU A 194 5.68 -0.70 11.01
N VAL A 195 5.25 -1.06 12.22
CA VAL A 195 5.90 -2.12 13.02
C VAL A 195 5.81 -3.47 12.33
N VAL A 196 4.64 -3.84 11.80
CA VAL A 196 4.47 -5.09 11.04
C VAL A 196 5.34 -5.08 9.78
N GLU A 197 5.37 -3.98 9.04
CA GLU A 197 6.19 -3.84 7.83
C GLU A 197 7.70 -3.78 8.10
N THR A 198 8.13 -3.40 9.31
CA THR A 198 9.56 -3.48 9.72
C THR A 198 10.00 -4.85 10.22
N ILE A 199 9.04 -5.73 10.56
CA ILE A 199 9.30 -7.10 11.07
C ILE A 199 9.26 -8.13 9.93
N LEU A 200 8.65 -7.77 8.79
CA LEU A 200 8.47 -8.60 7.60
C LEU A 200 9.57 -8.32 6.56
#